data_AF-W1WNU1-F1
#
_entry.id   AF-W1WNU1-F1
#
_cell.length_a   1.000
_cell.length_b   1.000
_cell.length_c   1.000
_cell.angle_alpha   90.00
_cell.angle_beta   90.00
_cell.angle_gamma   90.00
#
_symmetry.space_group_name_H-M   'P 1'
#
loop_
_entity.id
_entity.type
_entity.pdbx_description
1 polymer ?
#
loop_
_entity_poly.entity_id
_entity_poly.type
_entity_poly.pdbx_seq_one_letter_code
_entity_poly.pdbx_strand_id
1 'polypeptide(L)' 'MKKLTIGLIGNPNSGKTTLFNQLTGARQRVGNWAGVTVERKEGQFSTTDHQVTLV' A
#
# COMPACT_ATOMS: atom_id res chain seq x y z
N MET A 1 -19.18 -2.08 -3.78
CA MET A 1 -18.01 -1.25 -3.43
C MET A 1 -17.15 -1.03 -4.66
N LYS A 2 -16.82 0.23 -4.97
CA LYS A 2 -15.99 0.57 -6.14
C LYS A 2 -14.51 0.42 -5.78
N LYS A 3 -13.71 -0.18 -6.66
CA LYS A 3 -12.26 -0.37 -6.43
C LYS A 3 -11.49 0.93 -6.66
N LEU A 4 -10.54 1.23 -5.78
CA LEU A 4 -9.61 2.36 -5.90
C LEU A 4 -8.17 1.88 -5.73
N THR A 5 -7.23 2.56 -6.39
CA THR A 5 -5.79 2.38 -6.21
C THR A 5 -5.21 3.69 -5.72
N ILE A 6 -4.46 3.66 -4.62
CA ILE A 6 -3.84 4.83 -3.99
C ILE A 6 -2.35 4.57 -3.89
N GLY A 7 -1.52 5.54 -4.32
CA GLY A 7 -0.07 5.50 -4.13
C GLY A 7 0.35 6.26 -2.88
N LEU A 8 1.16 5.64 -2.02
CA LEU A 8 1.72 6.26 -0.82
C LEU A 8 3.14 6.78 -1.09
N ILE A 9 3.26 8.09 -1.30
CA ILE A 9 4.52 8.77 -1.60
C ILE A 9 4.97 9.70 -0.45
N GLY A 10 6.28 9.92 -0.32
CA GLY A 10 6.84 10.86 0.65
C GLY A 10 8.31 10.59 0.99
N ASN A 11 8.93 11.54 1.67
CA ASN A 11 10.36 11.55 1.98
C ASN A 11 10.82 10.32 2.79
N PRO A 12 12.09 9.91 2.69
CA PRO A 12 12.66 8.90 3.59
C PRO A 12 12.36 9.23 5.06
N ASN A 13 12.06 8.20 5.86
CA ASN A 13 11.76 8.32 7.30
C ASN A 13 10.52 9.17 7.68
N SER A 14 9.64 9.50 6.74
CA SER A 14 8.39 10.25 7.02
C SER A 14 7.22 9.42 7.59
N GLY A 15 7.47 8.19 8.04
CA GLY A 15 6.42 7.32 8.62
C GLY A 15 5.52 6.57 7.62
N LYS A 16 5.85 6.55 6.32
CA LYS A 16 5.06 5.85 5.29
C LYS A 16 4.79 4.38 5.62
N THR A 17 5.82 3.65 6.03
CA THR A 17 5.69 2.23 6.38
C THR A 17 4.75 2.02 7.56
N THR A 18 4.77 2.94 8.54
CA THR A 18 3.86 2.89 9.69
C THR A 18 2.41 3.11 9.25
N LEU A 19 2.15 4.12 8.41
CA LEU A 19 0.81 4.39 7.89
C LEU A 19 0.29 3.23 7.02
N PHE A 20 1.15 2.69 6.14
CA PHE A 20 0.82 1.54 5.31
C PHE A 20 0.36 0.36 6.18
N ASN A 21 1.16 -0.03 7.17
CA ASN A 21 0.85 -1.15 8.06
C ASN A 21 -0.44 -0.93 8.87
N GLN A 22 -0.70 0.30 9.33
CA GLN A 22 -1.94 0.65 10.05
C GLN A 22 -3.18 0.51 9.17
N LEU A 23 -3.09 0.85 7.89
CA LEU A 23 -4.20 0.75 6.94
C LEU A 23 -4.42 -0.68 6.45
N THR A 24 -3.36 -1.39 6.06
CA THR A 24 -3.47 -2.69 5.37
C THR A 24 -3.45 -3.89 6.33
N GLY A 25 -2.89 -3.73 7.54
CA GLY A 25 -2.73 -4.81 8.51
C GLY A 25 -2.07 -6.04 7.87
N ALA A 26 -2.67 -7.22 8.06
CA ALA A 26 -2.18 -8.48 7.50
C ALA A 26 -2.44 -8.64 5.99
N ARG A 27 -3.25 -7.78 5.36
CA ARG A 27 -3.64 -7.90 3.93
C ARG A 27 -2.63 -7.19 3.03
N GLN A 28 -1.37 -7.54 3.18
CA GLN A 28 -0.26 -6.97 2.42
C GLN A 28 0.57 -8.05 1.73
N ARG A 29 1.17 -7.71 0.59
CA ARG A 29 2.10 -8.52 -0.17
C ARG A 29 3.35 -7.70 -0.44
N VAL A 30 4.50 -8.35 -0.34
CA VAL A 30 5.80 -7.77 -0.66
C VAL A 30 6.33 -8.49 -1.88
N GLY A 31 6.76 -7.72 -2.87
CA GLY A 31 7.43 -8.21 -4.07
C GLY A 31 8.47 -7.20 -4.53
N ASN A 32 8.85 -7.28 -5.80
CA ASN A 32 9.77 -6.35 -6.43
C ASN A 32 9.08 -5.60 -7.56
N TRP A 33 9.54 -4.39 -7.86
CA TRP A 33 9.17 -3.69 -9.08
C TRP A 33 9.71 -4.43 -10.31
N ALA A 34 8.96 -4.39 -11.41
CA ALA A 34 9.34 -5.11 -12.63
C ALA A 34 10.72 -4.66 -13.14
N GLY A 35 11.64 -5.61 -13.28
CA GLY A 35 12.98 -5.36 -13.83
C GLY A 35 13.99 -4.77 -12.84
N VAL A 36 13.66 -4.60 -11.55
CA VAL A 36 14.59 -4.08 -10.54
C VAL A 36 14.47 -4.83 -9.21
N THR A 37 15.46 -4.69 -8.33
CA THR A 37 15.47 -5.27 -6.98
C THR A 37 14.78 -4.38 -5.93
N VAL A 38 14.18 -3.26 -6.37
CA VAL A 38 13.48 -2.34 -5.46
C VAL A 38 12.21 -3.01 -4.95
N GLU A 39 12.06 -3.02 -3.63
CA GLU A 39 10.91 -3.58 -2.95
C GLU A 39 9.61 -2.83 -3.33
N ARG A 40 8.54 -3.60 -3.55
CA ARG A 40 7.19 -3.12 -3.84
C ARG A 40 6.23 -3.72 -2.82
N LYS A 41 5.63 -2.87 -1.99
CA LYS A 41 4.59 -3.28 -1.05
C LYS A 41 3.23 -2.92 -1.63
N GLU A 42 2.31 -3.87 -1.61
CA GLU A 42 0.90 -3.62 -1.93
C GLU A 42 0.04 -4.16 -0.82
N GLY A 43 -1.03 -3.45 -0.45
CA GLY A 43 -1.97 -3.95 0.54
C GLY A 43 -3.38 -3.46 0.31
N GLN A 44 -4.33 -4.06 1.02
CA GLN A 44 -5.76 -3.80 0.80
C GLN A 44 -6.48 -3.44 2.08
N PHE A 45 -7.33 -2.42 2.00
CA PHE A 45 -8.23 -2.02 3.08
C PHE A 45 -9.58 -1.56 2.52
N SER A 46 -10.60 -1.56 3.38
CA SER A 46 -11.97 -1.17 3.02
C SER A 46 -12.35 0.13 3.71
N THR A 47 -12.97 1.04 2.95
CA THR A 47 -13.74 2.16 3.50
C THR A 47 -15.25 1.87 3.34
N THR A 48 -16.11 2.80 3.77
CA THR A 48 -17.56 2.66 3.64
C THR A 48 -18.01 2.34 2.22
N ASP A 49 -17.37 2.94 1.21
CA ASP A 49 -17.80 2.86 -0.19
C ASP A 49 -16.81 2.11 -1.10
N HIS A 50 -15.56 1.95 -0.66
CA HIS A 50 -14.45 1.53 -1.53
C HIS A 50 -13.65 0.35 -0.98
N GLN A 51 -13.24 -0.50 -1.92
CA GLN A 51 -12.15 -1.45 -1.70
C GLN A 51 -10.87 -0.80 -2.24
N VAL A 52 -9.95 -0.44 -1.36
CA VAL A 52 -8.73 0.29 -1.71
C VAL A 52 -7.55 -0.68 -1.82
N THR A 53 -6.76 -0.52 -2.87
CA THR A 53 -5.41 -1.08 -3.00
C THR A 53 -4.41 0.04 -2.76
N LEU A 54 -3.58 -0.08 -1.73
CA LEU A 54 -2.53 0.85 -1.38
C LEU A 54 -1.20 0.33 -1.92
N VAL A 55 -0.47 1.17 -2.66
CA VAL A 55 0.82 0.87 -3.30
C VAL A 55 1.88 1.84 -2.83
#